data_AF-A0A9Q4SYH5-F1
#
_entry.id   AF-A0A9Q4SYH5-F1
#
_cell.length_a   1.000
_cell.length_b   1.000
_cell.length_c   1.000
_cell.angle_alpha   90.00
_cell.angle_beta   90.00
_cell.angle_gamma   90.00
#
_symmetry.space_group_name_H-M   'P 1'
#
loop_
_entity.id
_entity.type
_entity.pdbx_description
1 polymer ?
#
loop_
_entity_poly.entity_id
_entity_poly.type
_entity_poly.pdbx_seq_one_letter_code
_entity_poly.pdbx_strand_id
1 'polypeptide(L)'
;MSRIAPYPLRMTPEMRERLEKQANENHRSLQQEIIYQLDTMYHIDAVLDSASLKGDSYSRVMTLLKEYKLASQLAGEVERLKHQLSLLSGSVTTPESDKFIEIETQANIIKESVDKILKQIPFRISGISKKK
;
A
#
# COMPACT_ATOMS: atom_id res chain seq x y z
N MET A 1 -49.37 -9.09 -14.81
CA MET A 1 -48.35 -8.01 -14.78
C MET A 1 -49.00 -6.74 -15.27
N SER A 2 -49.23 -5.77 -14.40
CA SER A 2 -49.92 -4.52 -14.74
C SER A 2 -49.09 -3.69 -15.71
N ARG A 3 -49.66 -3.33 -16.86
CA ARG A 3 -49.05 -2.40 -17.82
C ARG A 3 -49.01 -1.01 -17.19
N ILE A 4 -47.88 -0.64 -16.61
CA ILE A 4 -47.65 0.72 -16.13
C ILE A 4 -47.58 1.61 -17.37
N ALA A 5 -48.50 2.58 -17.48
CA ALA A 5 -48.52 3.52 -18.59
C ALA A 5 -47.20 4.33 -18.59
N PRO A 6 -46.59 4.57 -19.77
CA PRO A 6 -45.34 5.32 -19.83
C PRO A 6 -45.55 6.74 -19.32
N TYR A 7 -44.88 7.07 -18.22
CA TYR A 7 -44.86 8.44 -17.69
C TYR A 7 -44.08 9.34 -18.66
N PRO A 8 -44.67 10.44 -19.17
CA PRO A 8 -43.96 11.36 -20.03
C PRO A 8 -42.99 12.21 -19.20
N LEU A 9 -41.75 11.77 -19.09
CA LEU A 9 -40.66 12.53 -18.48
C LEU A 9 -40.25 13.68 -19.41
N ARG A 10 -40.38 14.91 -18.92
CA ARG A 10 -39.81 16.08 -19.59
C ARG A 10 -38.35 16.22 -19.20
N MET A 11 -37.46 15.99 -20.16
CA MET A 11 -36.01 16.12 -19.98
C MET A 11 -35.46 17.21 -20.90
N THR A 12 -34.39 17.87 -20.48
CA THR A 12 -33.64 18.79 -21.34
C THR A 12 -32.95 18.01 -22.48
N PRO A 13 -32.69 18.65 -23.63
CA PRO A 13 -32.04 17.98 -24.76
C PRO A 13 -30.69 17.35 -24.39
N GLU A 14 -29.89 18.04 -23.58
CA GLU A 14 -28.57 17.55 -23.14
C GLU A 14 -28.65 16.29 -22.28
N MET A 15 -29.60 16.23 -21.33
CA MET A 15 -29.78 15.03 -20.51
C MET A 15 -30.26 13.85 -21.34
N ARG A 16 -31.17 14.11 -22.29
CA ARG A 16 -31.68 13.08 -23.19
C ARG A 16 -30.57 12.47 -24.03
N GLU A 17 -29.71 13.29 -24.62
CA GLU A 17 -28.58 12.80 -25.43
C GLU A 17 -27.61 11.95 -24.61
N ARG A 18 -27.30 12.35 -23.37
CA ARG A 18 -26.45 11.57 -22.46
C ARG A 18 -27.07 10.22 -22.12
N LEU A 19 -28.36 10.19 -21.80
CA LEU A 19 -29.07 8.95 -21.48
C LEU A 19 -29.21 8.03 -22.70
N GLU A 20 -29.44 8.58 -23.89
CA GLU A 20 -29.50 7.79 -25.13
C GLU A 20 -28.13 7.18 -25.47
N LYS A 21 -27.03 7.91 -25.24
CA LYS A 21 -25.66 7.37 -25.37
C LYS A 21 -25.42 6.21 -24.39
N GLN A 22 -25.72 6.40 -23.11
CA GLN A 22 -25.58 5.36 -22.09
C GLN A 22 -26.48 4.15 -22.36
N ALA A 23 -27.73 4.36 -22.79
CA ALA A 23 -28.65 3.30 -23.14
C ALA A 23 -28.13 2.48 -24.34
N ASN A 24 -27.58 3.15 -25.36
CA ASN A 24 -26.97 2.47 -26.50
C ASN A 24 -25.71 1.67 -26.11
N GLU A 25 -24.85 2.22 -25.26
CA GLU A 25 -23.66 1.54 -24.72
C GLU A 25 -24.04 0.29 -23.90
N ASN A 26 -25.11 0.39 -23.11
CA ASN A 26 -25.60 -0.69 -22.25
C ASN A 26 -26.57 -1.65 -22.98
N HIS A 27 -26.81 -1.45 -24.29
CA HIS A 27 -27.77 -2.20 -25.12
C HIS A 27 -29.19 -2.26 -24.54
N ARG A 28 -29.68 -1.14 -23.99
CA ARG A 28 -30.99 -1.01 -23.36
C ARG A 28 -31.84 0.05 -24.06
N SER A 29 -33.16 -0.03 -23.87
CA SER A 29 -34.03 1.09 -24.27
C SER A 29 -33.85 2.28 -23.32
N LEU A 30 -34.09 3.50 -23.81
CA LEU A 30 -34.02 4.72 -22.98
C LEU A 30 -34.87 4.61 -21.71
N GLN A 31 -36.09 4.05 -21.83
CA GLN A 31 -36.98 3.85 -20.68
C GLN A 31 -36.42 2.84 -19.68
N GLN A 32 -35.84 1.74 -20.17
CA GLN A 32 -35.23 0.72 -19.32
C GLN A 32 -33.99 1.25 -18.60
N GLU A 33 -33.19 2.10 -19.26
CA GLU A 33 -32.02 2.72 -18.65
C GLU A 33 -32.42 3.72 -17.55
N ILE A 34 -33.49 4.50 -17.76
CA ILE A 34 -34.02 5.39 -16.74
C ILE A 34 -34.52 4.60 -15.52
N ILE A 35 -35.28 3.52 -15.75
CA ILE A 35 -35.75 2.66 -14.65
C ILE A 35 -34.56 2.07 -13.90
N TYR A 36 -33.57 1.56 -14.63
CA TYR A 36 -32.36 1.01 -14.04
C TYR A 36 -31.61 2.04 -13.18
N GLN A 37 -31.45 3.28 -13.64
CA GLN A 37 -30.79 4.33 -12.86
C GLN A 37 -31.56 4.69 -11.60
N LEU A 38 -32.90 4.72 -11.66
CA LEU A 38 -33.72 4.96 -10.48
C LEU A 38 -33.58 3.79 -9.48
N ASP A 39 -33.65 2.55 -9.96
CA ASP A 39 -33.47 1.37 -9.11
C ASP A 39 -32.09 1.37 -8.46
N THR A 40 -31.02 1.66 -9.20
CA THR A 40 -29.66 1.71 -8.63
C THR A 40 -29.52 2.83 -7.60
N MET A 41 -30.14 3.99 -7.81
CA MET A 41 -30.18 5.06 -6.81
C MET A 41 -30.86 4.59 -5.51
N TYR A 42 -32.00 3.90 -5.60
CA TYR A 42 -32.66 3.33 -4.41
C TYR A 42 -31.78 2.32 -3.67
N HIS A 43 -31.05 1.46 -4.38
CA HIS A 43 -30.14 0.51 -3.75
C HIS A 43 -28.96 1.23 -3.06
N ILE A 44 -28.42 2.28 -3.68
CA ILE A 44 -27.38 3.11 -3.08
C ILE A 44 -27.91 3.79 -1.82
N ASP A 45 -29.09 4.38 -1.86
CA ASP A 45 -29.69 5.02 -0.70
C ASP A 45 -29.95 4.03 0.44
N ALA A 46 -30.41 2.81 0.13
CA ALA A 46 -30.58 1.75 1.13
C ALA A 46 -29.25 1.36 1.80
N VAL A 47 -28.16 1.29 1.02
CA VAL A 47 -26.81 1.05 1.55
C VAL A 47 -26.35 2.25 2.41
N LEU A 48 -26.61 3.47 1.98
CA LEU A 48 -26.24 4.68 2.73
C LEU A 48 -27.05 4.86 4.01
N ASP A 49 -28.31 4.43 4.05
CA ASP A 49 -29.15 4.44 5.25
C ASP A 49 -28.62 3.45 6.29
N SER A 50 -28.08 2.30 5.85
CA SER A 50 -27.44 1.34 6.76
C SER A 50 -26.22 1.91 7.49
N ALA A 51 -25.54 2.89 6.90
CA ALA A 51 -24.36 3.54 7.48
C ALA A 51 -24.73 4.61 8.56
N SER A 52 -26.02 4.86 8.81
CA SER A 52 -26.52 5.81 9.82
C SER A 52 -25.90 7.22 9.73
N LEU A 53 -25.51 7.63 8.51
CA LEU A 53 -24.93 8.93 8.22
C LEU A 53 -26.05 9.97 8.02
N LYS A 54 -25.85 11.19 8.54
CA LYS A 54 -26.81 12.31 8.37
C LYS A 54 -26.48 13.13 7.13
N GLY A 55 -27.49 13.57 6.38
CA GLY A 55 -27.37 14.45 5.21
C GLY A 55 -27.90 13.83 3.91
N ASP A 56 -27.75 14.56 2.80
CA ASP A 56 -28.12 14.11 1.45
C ASP A 56 -27.19 12.98 0.96
N SER A 57 -27.66 12.14 0.02
CA SER A 57 -26.90 11.00 -0.49
C SER A 57 -25.50 11.37 -0.97
N TYR A 58 -25.34 12.54 -1.62
CA TYR A 58 -24.05 13.07 -2.04
C TYR A 58 -23.08 13.34 -0.88
N SER A 59 -23.56 13.98 0.20
CA SER A 59 -22.70 14.31 1.34
C SER A 59 -22.30 13.06 2.12
N ARG A 60 -23.20 12.08 2.22
CA ARG A 60 -22.90 10.76 2.80
C ARG A 60 -21.82 10.02 2.02
N VAL A 61 -21.94 9.92 0.70
CA VAL A 61 -20.93 9.31 -0.16
C VAL A 61 -19.58 10.02 -0.02
N MET A 62 -19.58 11.36 0.00
CA MET A 62 -18.34 12.13 0.16
C MET A 62 -17.67 11.88 1.52
N THR A 63 -18.46 11.70 2.57
CA THR A 63 -17.96 11.40 3.92
C THR A 63 -17.33 10.02 3.96
N LEU A 64 -18.02 9.01 3.43
CA LEU A 64 -17.51 7.64 3.32
C LEU A 64 -16.22 7.56 2.49
N LEU A 65 -16.13 8.30 1.38
CA LEU A 65 -14.92 8.33 0.56
C LEU A 65 -13.73 8.93 1.31
N LYS A 66 -13.95 9.98 2.12
CA LYS A 66 -12.90 10.55 2.96
C LYS A 66 -12.45 9.56 4.03
N GLU A 67 -13.39 8.92 4.71
CA GLU A 67 -13.10 7.90 5.73
C GLU A 67 -12.35 6.72 5.15
N TYR A 68 -12.76 6.22 3.99
CA TYR A 68 -12.07 5.15 3.28
C TYR A 68 -10.62 5.52 2.94
N LYS A 69 -10.39 6.74 2.43
CA LYS A 69 -9.05 7.22 2.12
C LYS A 69 -8.16 7.26 3.35
N LEU A 70 -8.68 7.75 4.48
CA LEU A 70 -7.96 7.77 5.75
C LEU A 70 -7.67 6.35 6.27
N ALA A 71 -8.65 5.45 6.21
CA ALA A 71 -8.48 4.05 6.61
C ALA A 71 -7.43 3.33 5.76
N SER A 72 -7.40 3.58 4.45
CA SER A 72 -6.39 3.03 3.54
C SER A 72 -4.98 3.56 3.85
N GLN A 73 -4.84 4.86 4.16
CA GLN A 73 -3.55 5.42 4.60
C GLN A 73 -3.09 4.77 5.91
N LEU A 74 -3.99 4.66 6.88
CA LEU A 74 -3.71 4.05 8.17
C LEU A 74 -3.31 2.57 8.03
N ALA A 75 -3.97 1.82 7.14
CA ALA A 75 -3.61 0.43 6.85
C ALA A 75 -2.17 0.31 6.31
N GLY A 76 -1.77 1.22 5.41
CA GLY A 76 -0.39 1.27 4.91
C GLY A 76 0.64 1.62 6.00
N GLU A 77 0.29 2.50 6.95
CA GLU A 77 1.12 2.79 8.11
C GLU A 77 1.26 1.59 9.05
N VAL A 78 0.17 0.85 9.29
CA VAL A 78 0.19 -0.38 10.09
C VAL A 78 1.11 -1.43 9.47
N GLU A 79 1.08 -1.61 8.15
CA GLU A 79 2.00 -2.53 7.46
C GLU A 79 3.46 -2.09 7.60
N ARG A 80 3.75 -0.79 7.47
CA ARG A 80 5.09 -0.25 7.68
C ARG A 80 5.58 -0.47 9.12
N LEU A 81 4.74 -0.22 10.11
CA LEU A 81 5.05 -0.44 11.51
C LEU A 81 5.30 -1.92 11.82
N LYS A 82 4.47 -2.82 11.26
CA LYS A 82 4.70 -4.28 11.37
C LYS A 82 6.05 -4.69 10.78
N HIS A 83 6.41 -4.13 9.63
CA HIS A 83 7.70 -4.39 9.01
C HIS A 83 8.87 -3.88 9.87
N GLN A 84 8.78 -2.66 10.39
CA GLN A 84 9.78 -2.10 11.31
C GLN A 84 9.92 -2.93 12.59
N LEU A 85 8.81 -3.40 13.16
CA LEU A 85 8.80 -4.26 14.34
C LEU A 85 9.45 -5.61 14.04
N SER A 86 9.21 -6.19 12.85
CA SER A 86 9.90 -7.41 12.42
C SER A 86 11.42 -7.22 12.29
N LEU A 87 11.86 -6.10 11.72
CA LEU A 87 13.30 -5.79 11.60
C LEU A 87 13.94 -5.59 12.98
N LEU A 88 13.26 -4.86 13.87
CA LEU A 88 13.74 -4.62 15.23
C LEU A 88 13.74 -5.91 16.07
N SER A 89 12.70 -6.75 15.94
CA SER A 89 12.68 -8.06 16.59
C SER A 89 13.87 -8.90 16.13
N GLY A 90 14.15 -8.94 14.83
CA GLY A 90 15.30 -9.67 14.29
C GLY A 90 16.65 -9.14 14.81
N SER A 91 16.77 -7.82 15.01
CA SER A 91 18.01 -7.21 15.52
C SER A 91 18.20 -7.38 17.02
N VAL A 92 17.11 -7.49 17.80
CA VAL A 92 17.11 -7.73 19.24
C VAL A 92 17.28 -9.21 19.56
N THR A 93 16.79 -10.13 18.72
CA THR A 93 16.95 -11.57 18.92
C THR A 93 18.36 -12.08 18.70
N THR A 94 19.21 -11.36 17.96
CA THR A 94 20.65 -11.64 17.99
C THR A 94 21.19 -11.07 19.29
N PRO A 95 21.57 -11.91 20.28
CA PRO A 95 22.17 -11.43 21.51
C PRO A 95 23.40 -10.60 21.14
N GLU A 96 23.63 -9.46 21.81
CA GLU A 96 24.87 -8.70 21.60
C GLU A 96 26.10 -9.59 21.83
N SER A 97 26.01 -10.61 22.71
CA SER A 97 27.06 -11.60 22.92
C SER A 97 27.47 -12.33 21.65
N ASP A 98 26.53 -12.70 20.78
CA ASP A 98 26.84 -13.46 19.57
C ASP A 98 27.55 -12.57 18.54
N LYS A 99 27.16 -11.29 18.47
CA LYS A 99 27.89 -10.28 17.68
C LYS A 99 29.30 -10.06 18.20
N PHE A 100 29.48 -10.01 19.52
CA PHE A 100 30.81 -9.90 20.13
C PHE A 100 31.69 -11.13 19.87
N ILE A 101 31.10 -12.33 19.92
CA ILE A 101 31.81 -13.58 19.58
C ILE A 101 32.23 -13.59 18.11
N GLU A 102 31.37 -13.17 17.18
CA GLU A 102 31.74 -13.03 15.77
C GLU A 102 32.88 -12.03 15.57
N ILE A 103 32.82 -10.87 16.21
CA ILE A 103 33.89 -9.86 16.14
C ILE A 103 35.20 -10.41 16.71
N GLU A 104 35.15 -11.12 17.84
CA GLU A 104 36.33 -11.72 18.46
C GLU A 104 36.95 -12.80 17.56
N THR A 105 36.13 -13.65 16.95
CA THR A 105 36.62 -14.67 16.01
C THR A 105 37.26 -14.03 14.77
N GLN A 106 36.65 -12.98 14.20
CA GLN A 106 37.22 -12.24 13.08
C GLN A 106 38.53 -11.54 13.46
N ALA A 107 38.61 -10.93 14.65
CA ALA A 107 39.83 -10.31 15.14
C ALA A 107 40.98 -11.31 15.29
N ASN A 108 40.69 -12.52 15.78
CA ASN A 108 41.68 -13.60 15.89
C ASN A 108 42.15 -14.08 14.52
N ILE A 109 41.25 -14.21 13.53
CA ILE A 109 41.62 -14.56 12.15
C ILE A 109 42.55 -13.51 11.53
N ILE A 110 42.26 -12.22 11.75
CA ILE A 110 43.11 -11.11 11.27
C ILE A 110 44.49 -11.21 11.92
N LYS A 111 44.55 -11.41 13.24
CA LYS A 111 45.81 -11.55 13.97
C LYS A 111 46.65 -12.70 13.43
N GLU A 112 46.06 -13.88 13.24
CA GLU A 112 46.76 -15.03 12.65
C GLU A 112 47.24 -14.76 11.22
N SER A 113 46.43 -14.06 10.44
CA SER A 113 46.78 -13.68 9.06
C SER A 113 47.96 -12.71 9.04
N VAL A 114 47.98 -11.72 9.94
CA VAL A 114 49.10 -10.79 10.12
C VAL A 114 50.35 -11.53 10.58
N ASP A 115 50.24 -12.46 11.54
CA ASP A 115 51.36 -13.27 12.01
C ASP A 115 51.93 -14.17 10.90
N LYS A 116 51.08 -14.73 10.04
CA LYS A 116 51.52 -15.49 8.85
C LYS A 116 52.26 -14.59 7.86
N ILE A 117 51.76 -13.38 7.62
CA ILE A 117 52.43 -12.38 6.76
C ILE A 117 53.79 -12.03 7.36
N LEU A 118 53.87 -11.71 8.66
CA LEU A 118 55.13 -11.38 9.34
C LEU A 118 56.16 -12.51 9.26
N LYS A 119 55.74 -13.77 9.40
CA LYS A 119 56.63 -14.95 9.27
C LYS A 119 57.11 -15.20 7.84
N GLN A 120 56.33 -14.80 6.83
CA GLN A 120 56.69 -14.93 5.43
C GLN A 120 57.53 -13.77 4.90
N ILE A 121 57.66 -12.67 5.65
CA ILE A 121 58.62 -11.61 5.31
C ILE A 121 60.03 -12.17 5.51
N PRO A 122 60.83 -12.34 4.43
CA PRO A 122 62.22 -12.76 4.58
C PRO A 122 62.97 -11.69 5.37
N PHE A 123 63.77 -12.09 6.36
CA PHE A 123 64.66 -11.19 7.10
C PHE A 123 65.42 -10.32 6.11
N ARG A 124 65.03 -9.04 5.97
CA ARG A 124 65.94 -8.04 5.43
C ARG A 124 66.99 -7.85 6.50
N ILE A 125 68.09 -8.60 6.39
CA ILE A 125 69.35 -8.23 7.01
C ILE A 125 69.61 -6.82 6.49
N SER A 126 69.36 -5.81 7.32
CA SER A 126 69.93 -4.49 7.09
C SER A 126 71.43 -4.71 7.16
N GLY A 127 72.05 -4.82 5.98
CA GLY A 127 73.49 -4.78 5.83
C GLY A 127 73.98 -3.43 6.34
N ILE A 128 74.22 -3.35 7.64
CA ILE A 128 75.13 -2.37 8.21
C ILE A 128 76.51 -2.79 7.70
N SER A 129 76.84 -2.35 6.49
CA SER A 129 78.21 -2.32 6.02
C SER A 129 78.95 -1.29 6.88
N LYS A 130 79.52 -1.77 7.99
CA LYS A 130 80.67 -1.14 8.61
C LYS A 130 81.87 -1.34 7.68
N LYS A 131 82.51 -0.24 7.30
CA LYS A 131 83.97 -0.04 7.09
C LYS A 131 84.14 1.39 6.54
N LYS A 132 84.81 2.34 7.22
CA LYS A 132 86.24 2.43 7.54
C LYS A 132 87.13 2.03 6.36
#